data_AF-A0A924ESI2-F1
#
_entry.id   AF-A0A924ESI2-F1
#
_cell.length_a   1.000
_cell.length_b   1.000
_cell.length_c   1.000
_cell.angle_alpha   90.00
_cell.angle_beta   90.00
_cell.angle_gamma   90.00
#
_symmetry.space_group_name_H-M   'P 1'
#
loop_
_entity.id
_entity.type
_entity.pdbx_description
1 polymer ?
#
loop_
_entity_poly.entity_id
_entity_poly.type
_entity_poly.pdbx_seq_one_letter_code
_entity_poly.pdbx_strand_id
1 'polypeptide(L)'
;MALHPEALIVGGYAVILLVVAAALDWLAQHSQQRSERFRTAGFSYLPQHDAWTCSEDAMLWPMEYDELHHLVRYRAKASVCNSCLVKPSCTSSANGREVTRAVAPWPHSEAGRFHRGISMVLVGCAAVLQLVAAARHLEPSTLVLGLPMLFTIWLGIRYSAHFRAAPANFPEPTPATGLRVTQTSRTRWGSDAWEGK
;
A
#
# COMPACT_ATOMS: atom_id res chain seq x y z
N MET A 1 22.57 -16.97 37.45
CA MET A 1 21.37 -17.37 36.68
C MET A 1 21.85 -18.04 35.40
N ALA A 2 21.73 -19.36 35.29
CA ALA A 2 21.99 -20.04 34.03
C ALA A 2 20.76 -19.88 33.14
N LEU A 3 20.94 -19.32 31.95
CA LEU A 3 19.87 -19.25 30.94
C LEU A 3 19.67 -20.66 30.37
N HIS A 4 18.43 -21.15 30.32
CA HIS A 4 18.15 -22.45 29.72
C HIS A 4 18.45 -22.41 28.22
N PRO A 5 19.21 -23.38 27.68
CA PRO A 5 19.59 -23.40 26.27
C PRO A 5 18.37 -23.48 25.34
N GLU A 6 17.31 -24.18 25.76
CA GLU A 6 16.03 -24.23 25.03
C GLU A 6 15.40 -22.84 24.90
N ALA A 7 15.33 -22.06 25.99
CA ALA A 7 14.77 -20.71 25.99
C ALA A 7 15.57 -19.77 25.07
N LEU A 8 16.90 -19.92 25.02
CA LEU A 8 17.75 -19.16 24.10
C LEU A 8 17.50 -19.50 22.63
N ILE A 9 17.41 -20.79 22.30
CA ILE A 9 17.15 -21.24 20.93
C ILE A 9 15.76 -20.79 20.47
N VAL A 10 14.74 -21.00 21.31
CA VAL A 10 13.36 -20.60 20.97
C VAL A 10 13.25 -19.08 20.87
N GLY A 11 13.83 -18.34 21.82
CA GLY A 11 13.85 -16.88 21.79
C GLY A 11 14.55 -16.35 20.54
N GLY A 12 15.71 -16.90 20.19
CA GLY A 12 16.45 -16.54 18.99
C GLY A 12 15.66 -16.80 17.71
N TYR A 13 15.02 -17.98 17.59
CA TYR A 13 14.20 -18.30 16.43
C TYR A 13 12.95 -17.41 16.32
N ALA A 14 12.29 -17.11 17.46
CA ALA A 14 11.17 -16.17 17.49
C ALA A 14 11.60 -14.77 17.00
N VAL A 15 12.76 -14.27 17.44
CA VAL A 15 13.31 -13.00 16.95
C VAL A 15 13.57 -13.04 15.45
N ILE A 16 14.13 -14.13 14.91
CA ILE A 16 14.33 -14.28 13.46
C ILE A 16 13.00 -14.20 12.71
N LEU A 17 11.95 -14.89 13.18
CA LEU A 17 10.62 -14.81 12.56
C LEU A 17 10.07 -13.37 12.55
N LEU A 18 10.25 -12.63 13.64
CA LEU A 18 9.80 -11.24 13.74
C LEU A 18 10.59 -10.31 12.80
N VAL A 19 11.90 -10.52 12.66
CA VAL A 19 12.74 -9.78 11.71
C VAL A 19 12.31 -10.07 10.27
N VAL A 20 12.09 -11.34 9.92
CA VAL A 20 11.62 -11.73 8.58
C VAL A 20 10.24 -11.14 8.29
N ALA A 21 9.31 -11.18 9.26
CA ALA A 21 7.99 -10.56 9.12
C ALA A 21 8.09 -9.06 8.83
N ALA A 22 8.90 -8.33 9.59
CA ALA A 22 9.11 -6.90 9.38
C ALA A 22 9.78 -6.60 8.02
N ALA A 23 10.77 -7.41 7.63
CA ALA A 23 11.48 -7.26 6.36
C ALA A 23 10.55 -7.50 5.15
N LEU A 24 9.69 -8.50 5.19
CA LEU A 24 8.73 -8.78 4.12
C LEU A 24 7.71 -7.65 3.95
N ASP A 25 7.14 -7.14 5.06
CA ASP A 25 6.22 -6.00 5.02
C ASP A 25 6.89 -4.74 4.46
N TRP A 26 8.13 -4.46 4.90
CA TRP A 26 8.92 -3.33 4.41
C TRP A 26 9.27 -3.46 2.93
N LEU A 27 9.72 -4.64 2.49
CA LEU A 27 10.08 -4.89 1.09
C LEU A 27 8.86 -4.77 0.17
N ALA A 28 7.70 -5.26 0.61
CA ALA A 28 6.45 -5.12 -0.12
C ALA A 28 6.07 -3.63 -0.29
N GLN A 29 6.14 -2.85 0.79
CA GLN A 29 5.88 -1.41 0.74
C GLN A 29 6.89 -0.68 -0.16
N HIS A 30 8.17 -1.02 -0.05
CA HIS A 30 9.23 -0.41 -0.84
C HIS A 30 9.07 -0.71 -2.34
N SER A 31 8.78 -1.96 -2.69
CA SER A 31 8.54 -2.39 -4.07
C SER A 31 7.34 -1.65 -4.68
N GLN A 32 6.25 -1.51 -3.93
CA GLN A 32 5.09 -0.74 -4.37
C GLN A 32 5.44 0.72 -4.61
N GLN A 33 6.09 1.38 -3.65
CA GLN A 33 6.50 2.79 -3.79
C GLN A 33 7.43 2.99 -4.99
N ARG A 34 8.33 2.04 -5.25
CA ARG A 34 9.21 2.05 -6.41
C ARG A 34 8.44 1.90 -7.71
N SER A 35 7.49 0.98 -7.78
CA SER A 35 6.60 0.79 -8.93
C SER A 35 5.77 2.04 -9.23
N GLU A 36 5.18 2.66 -8.21
CA GLU A 36 4.43 3.92 -8.34
C GLU A 36 5.29 5.05 -8.89
N ARG A 37 6.54 5.19 -8.41
CA ARG A 37 7.49 6.21 -8.90
C ARG A 37 7.86 5.99 -10.36
N PHE A 38 8.01 4.74 -10.81
CA PHE A 38 8.29 4.45 -12.21
C PHE A 38 7.08 4.75 -13.11
N ARG A 39 5.86 4.44 -12.66
CA ARG A 39 4.63 4.73 -13.41
C ARG A 39 4.34 6.22 -13.55
N THR A 40 4.71 6.99 -12.53
CA THR A 40 4.51 8.45 -12.44
C THR A 40 5.76 9.25 -12.82
N ALA A 41 6.80 8.60 -13.35
CA ALA A 41 8.02 9.28 -13.78
C ALA A 41 7.72 10.34 -14.85
N GLY A 42 8.20 11.56 -14.63
CA GLY A 42 7.92 12.72 -15.49
C GLY A 42 6.58 13.41 -15.24
N PHE A 43 5.85 13.01 -14.19
CA PHE A 43 4.63 13.68 -13.73
C PHE A 43 4.81 14.22 -12.32
N SER A 44 4.25 15.40 -12.07
CA SER A 44 4.25 16.02 -10.74
C SER A 44 2.81 16.19 -10.25
N TYR A 45 2.53 15.73 -9.04
CA TYR A 45 1.21 15.91 -8.45
C TYR A 45 1.10 17.29 -7.81
N LEU A 46 0.03 18.02 -8.11
CA LEU A 46 -0.30 19.33 -7.55
C LEU A 46 -1.45 19.18 -6.53
N PRO A 47 -1.15 19.14 -5.22
CA PRO A 47 -2.16 18.90 -4.20
C PRO A 47 -3.28 19.95 -4.16
N GLN A 48 -2.97 21.20 -4.54
CA GLN A 48 -3.92 22.32 -4.52
C GLN A 48 -5.06 22.16 -5.54
N HIS A 49 -4.79 21.47 -6.65
CA HIS A 49 -5.75 21.32 -7.77
C HIS A 49 -6.26 19.89 -7.91
N ASP A 50 -5.77 18.96 -7.08
CA ASP A 50 -5.97 17.51 -7.24
C ASP A 50 -5.78 17.09 -8.71
N ALA A 51 -4.60 17.41 -9.25
CA ALA A 51 -4.25 17.15 -10.64
C ALA A 51 -2.77 16.76 -10.74
N TRP A 52 -2.43 16.03 -11.79
CA TRP A 52 -1.03 15.81 -12.16
C TRP A 52 -0.63 16.78 -13.27
N THR A 53 0.62 17.20 -13.33
CA THR A 53 1.21 17.88 -14.49
C THR A 53 2.19 16.95 -15.19
N CYS A 54 2.20 16.97 -16.52
CA CYS A 54 3.23 16.28 -17.31
C CYS A 54 4.49 17.16 -17.48
N SER A 55 5.50 16.62 -18.16
CA SER A 55 6.74 17.34 -18.49
C SER A 55 6.53 18.60 -19.34
N GLU A 56 5.42 18.69 -20.07
CA GLU A 56 5.03 19.84 -20.91
C GLU A 56 4.02 20.75 -20.20
N ASP A 57 3.97 20.70 -18.86
CA ASP A 57 3.10 21.51 -17.99
C ASP A 57 1.58 21.36 -18.23
N ALA A 58 1.16 20.40 -19.04
CA ALA A 58 -0.25 20.10 -19.24
C ALA A 58 -0.82 19.29 -18.06
N MET A 59 -2.03 19.65 -17.62
CA MET A 59 -2.70 19.00 -16.50
C MET A 59 -3.43 17.70 -16.91
N LEU A 60 -3.36 16.71 -16.03
CA LEU A 60 -4.15 15.49 -16.03
C LEU A 60 -5.18 15.61 -14.91
N TRP A 61 -6.44 15.52 -15.29
CA TRP A 61 -7.58 15.70 -14.40
C TRP A 61 -8.13 14.35 -13.95
N PRO A 62 -8.70 14.25 -12.74
CA PRO A 62 -9.33 13.03 -12.28
C PRO A 62 -10.52 12.68 -13.20
N MET A 63 -10.52 11.46 -13.70
CA MET A 63 -11.52 10.95 -14.65
C MET A 63 -12.49 9.99 -14.01
N GLU A 64 -11.96 9.09 -13.19
CA GLU A 64 -12.71 7.96 -12.63
C GLU A 64 -12.06 7.56 -11.32
N TYR A 65 -12.91 7.20 -10.36
CA TYR A 65 -12.50 6.61 -9.11
C TYR A 65 -12.80 5.11 -9.16
N ASP A 66 -11.76 4.29 -9.11
CA ASP A 66 -11.90 2.84 -8.97
C ASP A 66 -12.12 2.53 -7.49
N GLU A 67 -13.37 2.21 -7.15
CA GLU A 67 -13.79 1.88 -5.80
C GLU A 67 -13.20 0.57 -5.30
N LEU A 68 -12.98 -0.40 -6.19
CA LEU A 68 -12.47 -1.72 -5.79
C LEU A 68 -11.00 -1.63 -5.37
N HIS A 69 -10.23 -0.78 -6.05
CA HIS A 69 -8.78 -0.68 -5.85
C HIS A 69 -8.33 0.61 -5.14
N HIS A 70 -9.26 1.53 -4.84
CA HIS A 70 -8.99 2.85 -4.28
C HIS A 70 -7.96 3.66 -5.08
N LEU A 71 -8.13 3.62 -6.40
CA LEU A 71 -7.27 4.33 -7.34
C LEU A 71 -8.08 5.44 -8.00
N VAL A 72 -7.53 6.64 -8.03
CA VAL A 72 -8.03 7.69 -8.93
C VAL A 72 -7.27 7.59 -10.23
N ARG A 73 -7.99 7.48 -11.35
CA ARG A 73 -7.41 7.56 -12.69
C ARG A 73 -7.45 9.01 -13.17
N TYR A 74 -6.28 9.56 -13.46
CA TYR A 74 -6.12 10.90 -14.03
C TYR A 74 -5.81 10.77 -15.51
N ARG A 75 -6.32 11.69 -16.33
CA ARG A 75 -6.08 11.68 -17.78
C ARG A 75 -5.84 13.10 -18.30
N ALA A 76 -4.85 13.23 -19.17
CA ALA A 76 -4.63 14.45 -19.93
C ALA A 76 -5.67 14.55 -21.05
N LYS A 77 -6.06 15.78 -21.42
CA LYS A 77 -7.01 15.99 -22.51
C LYS A 77 -6.44 15.46 -23.83
N ALA A 78 -7.22 14.63 -24.53
CA ALA A 78 -6.81 13.97 -25.77
C ALA A 78 -6.27 14.96 -26.82
N SER A 79 -6.95 16.10 -27.02
CA SER A 79 -6.52 17.13 -27.97
C SER A 79 -5.13 17.68 -27.66
N VAL A 80 -4.79 17.86 -26.38
CA VAL A 80 -3.49 18.37 -25.93
C VAL A 80 -2.41 17.32 -26.15
N CYS A 81 -2.67 16.06 -25.78
CA CYS A 81 -1.72 14.98 -26.04
C CYS A 81 -1.50 14.75 -27.54
N ASN A 82 -2.56 14.79 -28.35
CA ASN A 82 -2.48 14.52 -29.79
C ASN A 82 -1.76 15.62 -30.57
N SER A 83 -1.78 16.86 -30.07
CA SER A 83 -0.99 17.97 -30.64
C SER A 83 0.43 18.09 -30.07
N CYS A 84 0.81 17.23 -29.11
CA CYS A 84 2.08 17.34 -28.40
C CYS A 84 3.22 16.70 -29.19
N LEU A 85 4.34 17.42 -29.35
CA LEU A 85 5.51 16.96 -30.10
C LEU A 85 6.22 15.77 -29.43
N VAL A 86 6.22 15.69 -28.09
CA VAL A 86 6.83 14.58 -27.34
C VAL A 86 5.89 13.38 -27.18
N LYS A 87 4.69 13.41 -27.77
CA LYS A 87 3.72 12.29 -27.71
C LYS A 87 4.34 10.94 -28.08
N PRO A 88 5.12 10.79 -29.18
CA PRO A 88 5.63 9.48 -29.59
C PRO A 88 6.46 8.77 -28.51
N SER A 89 7.17 9.54 -27.67
CA SER A 89 7.93 9.04 -26.52
C SER A 89 7.15 9.06 -25.20
N CYS A 90 6.01 9.75 -25.13
CA CYS A 90 5.22 9.90 -23.92
C CYS A 90 4.05 8.90 -23.84
N THR A 91 3.23 8.77 -24.87
CA THR A 91 2.10 7.83 -24.88
C THR A 91 1.67 7.47 -26.29
N SER A 92 1.33 6.20 -26.50
CA SER A 92 0.66 5.74 -27.73
C SER A 92 -0.86 6.00 -27.71
N SER A 93 -1.43 6.38 -26.56
CA SER A 93 -2.87 6.60 -26.41
C SER A 93 -3.35 7.79 -27.25
N ALA A 94 -4.39 7.59 -28.06
CA ALA A 94 -5.12 8.67 -28.73
C ALA A 94 -6.06 9.43 -27.78
N ASN A 95 -6.42 8.82 -26.65
CA ASN A 95 -7.36 9.35 -25.66
C ASN A 95 -6.68 10.20 -24.58
N GLY A 96 -5.38 10.44 -24.74
CA GLY A 96 -4.54 11.13 -23.76
C GLY A 96 -3.81 10.17 -22.83
N ARG A 97 -2.76 10.69 -22.19
CA ARG A 97 -1.96 9.95 -21.21
C ARG A 97 -2.77 9.78 -19.93
N GLU A 98 -2.77 8.57 -19.40
CA GLU A 98 -3.37 8.25 -18.11
C GLU A 98 -2.31 7.96 -17.05
N VAL A 99 -2.63 8.32 -15.81
CA VAL A 99 -1.84 8.03 -14.61
C VAL A 99 -2.81 7.67 -13.48
N THR A 100 -2.50 6.62 -12.73
CA THR A 100 -3.27 6.22 -11.55
C THR A 100 -2.57 6.67 -10.28
N ARG A 101 -3.34 7.03 -9.25
CA ARG A 101 -2.81 7.31 -7.92
C ARG A 101 -3.64 6.56 -6.88
N ALA A 102 -2.96 5.85 -5.99
CA ALA A 102 -3.59 5.29 -4.79
C ALA A 102 -3.92 6.41 -3.79
N VAL A 103 -5.16 6.42 -3.28
CA VAL A 103 -5.60 7.43 -2.30
C VAL A 103 -5.55 6.92 -0.86
N ALA A 104 -5.58 5.60 -0.65
CA ALA A 104 -5.57 5.00 0.67
C ALA A 104 -4.13 4.73 1.17
N PRO A 105 -3.89 4.78 2.50
CA PRO A 105 -2.59 4.46 3.07
C PRO A 105 -2.24 2.97 2.87
N TRP A 106 -0.94 2.65 2.90
CA TRP A 106 -0.49 1.26 2.85
C TRP A 106 -1.07 0.40 3.99
N PRO A 107 -1.45 -0.86 3.72
CA PRO A 107 -1.59 -1.51 2.42
C PRO A 107 -2.97 -1.25 1.80
N HIS A 108 -3.00 -0.65 0.60
CA HIS A 108 -4.24 -0.33 -0.14
C HIS A 108 -4.46 -1.24 -1.35
N SER A 109 -3.59 -2.23 -1.56
CA SER A 109 -3.67 -3.18 -2.68
C SER A 109 -3.81 -4.61 -2.17
N GLU A 110 -4.43 -5.48 -2.96
CA GLU A 110 -4.56 -6.92 -2.63
C GLU A 110 -3.18 -7.56 -2.40
N ALA A 111 -2.18 -7.20 -3.20
CA ALA A 111 -0.79 -7.62 -2.98
C ALA A 111 -0.26 -7.16 -1.62
N GLY A 112 -0.51 -5.89 -1.23
CA GLY A 112 -0.11 -5.37 0.07
C GLY A 112 -0.79 -6.09 1.24
N ARG A 113 -2.09 -6.41 1.12
CA ARG A 113 -2.83 -7.20 2.11
C ARG A 113 -2.28 -8.62 2.22
N PHE A 114 -1.95 -9.27 1.10
CA PHE A 114 -1.34 -10.59 1.07
C PHE A 114 0.00 -10.61 1.81
N HIS A 115 0.89 -9.66 1.54
CA HIS A 115 2.17 -9.55 2.24
C HIS A 115 2.01 -9.23 3.73
N ARG A 116 1.04 -8.38 4.10
CA ARG A 116 0.68 -8.13 5.50
C ARG A 116 0.17 -9.42 6.18
N GLY A 117 -0.60 -10.24 5.46
CA GLY A 117 -1.12 -11.52 5.93
C GLY A 117 -0.01 -12.53 6.22
N ILE A 118 0.94 -12.70 5.30
CA ILE A 118 2.13 -13.56 5.52
C ILE A 118 2.91 -13.09 6.74
N SER A 119 3.14 -11.77 6.84
CA SER A 119 3.88 -11.20 7.97
C SER A 119 3.15 -11.44 9.31
N MET A 120 1.81 -11.37 9.32
CA MET A 120 1.00 -11.71 10.49
C MET A 120 1.11 -13.18 10.89
N VAL A 121 1.12 -14.11 9.93
CA VAL A 121 1.30 -15.55 10.21
C VAL A 121 2.64 -15.80 10.89
N LEU A 122 3.73 -15.17 10.43
CA LEU A 122 5.05 -15.29 11.05
C LEU A 122 5.07 -14.75 12.49
N VAL A 123 4.39 -13.63 12.75
CA VAL A 123 4.19 -13.09 14.10
C VAL A 123 3.40 -14.06 14.98
N GLY A 124 2.35 -14.68 14.44
CA GLY A 124 1.58 -15.71 15.14
C GLY A 124 2.42 -16.94 15.50
N CYS A 125 3.23 -17.44 14.58
CA CYS A 125 4.17 -18.53 14.85
C CYS A 125 5.18 -18.14 15.96
N ALA A 126 5.74 -16.93 15.91
CA ALA A 126 6.62 -16.43 16.98
C ALA A 126 5.90 -16.38 18.33
N ALA A 127 4.65 -15.93 18.37
CA ALA A 127 3.84 -15.90 19.60
C ALA A 127 3.63 -17.30 20.18
N VAL A 128 3.25 -18.28 19.35
CA VAL A 128 3.04 -19.68 19.79
C VAL A 128 4.32 -20.25 20.38
N LEU A 129 5.46 -20.08 19.72
CA LEU A 129 6.75 -20.58 20.21
C LEU A 129 7.12 -19.99 21.57
N GLN A 130 6.92 -18.68 21.74
CA GLN A 130 7.22 -17.99 23.00
C GLN A 130 6.28 -18.41 24.13
N LEU A 131 4.98 -18.59 23.84
CA LEU A 131 4.00 -19.07 24.82
C LEU A 131 4.31 -20.50 25.27
N VAL A 132 4.67 -21.39 24.34
CA VAL A 132 5.07 -22.76 24.66
C VAL A 132 6.34 -22.78 25.52
N ALA A 133 7.35 -21.97 25.17
CA ALA A 133 8.58 -21.87 25.95
C ALA A 133 8.33 -21.30 27.36
N ALA A 134 7.49 -20.26 27.48
CA ALA A 134 7.13 -19.68 28.77
C ALA A 134 6.33 -20.67 29.64
N ALA A 135 5.40 -21.43 29.05
CA ALA A 135 4.60 -22.41 29.78
C ALA A 135 5.42 -23.61 30.28
N ARG A 136 6.50 -23.97 29.57
CA ARG A 136 7.40 -25.06 29.97
C ARG A 136 8.35 -24.68 31.09
N HIS A 137 8.65 -23.39 31.24
CA HIS A 137 9.71 -22.90 32.11
C HIS A 137 9.19 -21.71 32.95
N LEU A 138 8.63 -21.97 34.13
CA LEU A 138 8.16 -20.93 35.08
C LEU A 138 9.31 -20.34 35.94
N GLU A 139 10.54 -20.44 35.46
CA GLU A 139 11.74 -19.99 36.17
C GLU A 139 12.13 -18.56 35.78
N PRO A 140 12.80 -17.77 36.64
CA PRO A 140 13.24 -16.40 36.33
C PRO A 140 14.10 -16.27 35.06
N SER A 141 14.73 -17.36 34.62
CA SER A 141 15.52 -17.42 33.39
C SER A 141 14.69 -17.15 32.12
N THR A 142 13.37 -17.32 32.14
CA THR A 142 12.49 -17.02 31.00
C THR A 142 12.21 -15.55 30.79
N LEU A 143 12.66 -14.67 31.70
CA LEU A 143 12.62 -13.22 31.50
C LEU A 143 13.31 -12.78 30.20
N VAL A 144 14.25 -13.59 29.67
CA VAL A 144 14.89 -13.36 28.37
C VAL A 144 13.90 -13.29 27.20
N LEU A 145 12.73 -13.93 27.32
CA LEU A 145 11.66 -13.90 26.32
C LEU A 145 10.79 -12.64 26.40
N GLY A 146 10.92 -11.83 27.46
CA GLY A 146 10.06 -10.67 27.69
C GLY A 146 10.14 -9.63 26.57
N LEU A 147 11.36 -9.28 26.14
CA LEU A 147 11.57 -8.31 25.05
C LEU A 147 11.00 -8.81 23.70
N PRO A 148 11.35 -10.03 23.22
CA PRO A 148 10.71 -10.61 22.03
C PRO A 148 9.18 -10.67 22.12
N MET A 149 8.63 -10.96 23.31
CA MET A 149 7.19 -11.05 23.52
C MET A 149 6.53 -9.67 23.35
N LEU A 150 7.12 -8.62 23.92
CA LEU A 150 6.64 -7.25 23.73
C LEU A 150 6.66 -6.84 22.26
N PHE A 151 7.72 -7.20 21.52
CA PHE A 151 7.80 -6.91 20.08
C PHE A 151 6.74 -7.69 19.30
N THR A 152 6.50 -8.94 19.67
CA THR A 152 5.44 -9.79 19.09
C THR A 152 4.06 -9.17 19.28
N ILE A 153 3.75 -8.72 20.50
CA ILE A 153 2.49 -8.04 20.81
C ILE A 153 2.36 -6.74 20.00
N TRP A 154 3.41 -5.91 20.00
CA TRP A 154 3.43 -4.66 19.26
C TRP A 154 3.18 -4.87 17.76
N LEU A 155 3.90 -5.80 17.14
CA LEU A 155 3.77 -6.09 15.71
C LEU A 155 2.41 -6.73 15.39
N GLY A 156 1.93 -7.63 16.24
CA GLY A 156 0.60 -8.23 16.13
C GLY A 156 -0.53 -7.20 16.21
N ILE A 157 -0.46 -6.26 17.15
CA ILE A 157 -1.42 -5.14 17.23
C ILE A 157 -1.33 -4.27 15.98
N ARG A 158 -0.11 -3.90 15.56
CA ARG A 158 0.14 -3.02 14.42
C ARG A 158 -0.38 -3.60 13.10
N TYR A 159 -0.18 -4.89 12.88
CA TYR A 159 -0.60 -5.59 11.67
C TYR A 159 -2.10 -5.91 11.70
N SER A 160 -2.66 -6.26 12.87
CA SER A 160 -4.08 -6.59 13.01
C SER A 160 -4.97 -5.36 12.94
N ALA A 161 -4.48 -4.20 13.36
CA ALA A 161 -5.21 -2.94 13.25
C ALA A 161 -5.66 -2.67 11.81
N HIS A 162 -4.85 -3.05 10.82
CA HIS A 162 -5.21 -2.91 9.41
C HIS A 162 -6.38 -3.83 9.02
N PHE A 163 -6.31 -5.12 9.33
CA PHE A 163 -7.39 -6.06 9.04
C PHE A 163 -8.67 -5.74 9.80
N ARG A 164 -8.57 -5.20 11.03
CA ARG A 164 -9.74 -4.75 11.80
C ARG A 164 -10.42 -3.52 11.20
N ALA A 165 -9.66 -2.63 10.57
CA ALA A 165 -10.22 -1.48 9.87
C ALA A 165 -10.88 -1.86 8.53
N ALA A 166 -10.53 -3.02 7.96
CA ALA A 166 -10.89 -3.44 6.61
C ALA A 166 -11.00 -4.99 6.51
N PRO A 167 -12.02 -5.62 7.12
CA PRO A 167 -12.05 -7.07 7.37
C PRO A 167 -12.25 -7.95 6.13
N ALA A 168 -12.76 -7.41 5.04
CA ALA A 168 -12.93 -8.12 3.76
C ALA A 168 -12.68 -7.19 2.58
N ASN A 169 -13.10 -5.94 2.72
CA ASN A 169 -12.96 -4.86 1.75
C ASN A 169 -12.13 -3.74 2.37
N PHE A 170 -11.56 -2.91 1.52
CA PHE A 170 -11.03 -1.62 1.94
C PHE A 170 -12.17 -0.67 2.40
N PRO A 171 -11.88 0.33 3.24
CA PRO A 171 -12.89 1.28 3.72
C PRO A 171 -13.55 2.03 2.55
N GLU A 172 -14.83 2.34 2.68
CA GLU A 172 -15.54 3.22 1.75
C GLU A 172 -14.73 4.51 1.52
N PRO A 173 -14.54 4.94 0.26
CA PRO A 173 -13.79 6.14 -0.06
C PRO A 173 -14.35 7.33 0.71
N THR A 174 -13.51 8.00 1.49
CA THR A 174 -13.90 9.32 1.98
C THR A 174 -13.88 10.27 0.78
N PRO A 175 -14.98 10.97 0.46
CA PRO A 175 -15.01 11.87 -0.69
C PRO A 175 -13.86 12.87 -0.59
N ALA A 176 -13.08 12.98 -1.67
CA ALA A 176 -11.98 13.93 -1.75
C ALA A 176 -12.48 15.34 -1.39
N THR A 177 -11.80 15.99 -0.45
CA THR A 177 -12.18 17.33 0.03
C THR A 177 -11.85 18.43 -1.00
N GLY A 178 -11.04 18.11 -2.02
CA GLY A 178 -10.85 18.89 -3.24
C GLY A 178 -11.63 18.25 -4.40
N LEU A 179 -12.23 19.08 -5.27
CA LEU A 179 -13.03 18.74 -6.46
C LEU A 179 -13.77 17.39 -6.34
N ARG A 180 -15.04 17.41 -5.88
CA ARG A 180 -15.88 16.20 -5.70
C ARG A 180 -15.79 15.27 -6.90
N VAL A 181 -14.91 14.27 -6.81
CA VAL A 181 -14.99 13.08 -7.64
C VAL A 181 -16.02 12.18 -6.96
N THR A 182 -17.30 12.44 -7.19
CA THR A 182 -18.38 11.50 -6.83
C THR A 182 -18.26 10.25 -7.69
N GLN A 183 -18.80 9.10 -7.24
CA GLN A 183 -18.89 7.86 -8.03
C GLN A 183 -19.41 8.08 -9.47
N THR A 184 -20.20 9.13 -9.69
CA THR A 184 -20.79 9.53 -10.98
C THR A 184 -20.07 10.68 -11.71
N SER A 185 -19.10 11.37 -11.10
CA SER A 185 -18.42 12.48 -11.76
C SER A 185 -17.29 11.95 -12.64
N ARG A 186 -17.69 11.47 -13.81
CA ARG A 186 -16.76 11.29 -14.92
C ARG A 186 -16.50 12.66 -15.52
N THR A 187 -15.27 13.17 -15.41
CA THR A 187 -14.87 14.38 -16.15
C THR A 187 -14.96 14.06 -17.64
N ARG A 188 -16.07 14.36 -18.31
CA ARG A 188 -16.23 14.04 -19.73
C ARG A 188 -15.69 15.17 -20.58
N TRP A 189 -14.70 14.88 -21.40
CA TRP A 189 -14.27 15.82 -22.42
C TRP A 189 -15.23 15.76 -23.60
N GLY A 190 -15.42 16.90 -24.29
CA GLY A 190 -16.19 16.91 -25.54
C GLY A 190 -15.68 15.90 -26.58
N SER A 191 -14.39 15.54 -26.53
CA SER A 191 -13.81 14.47 -27.37
C SER A 191 -14.41 13.09 -27.09
N ASP A 192 -14.81 12.79 -25.85
CA ASP A 192 -15.39 11.49 -25.47
C ASP A 192 -16.86 11.33 -25.93
N ALA A 193 -17.44 12.36 -26.53
CA ALA A 193 -18.81 12.32 -27.07
C ALA A 193 -18.87 11.80 -28.50
N TRP A 194 -17.75 11.84 -29.25
CA TRP A 194 -17.70 11.50 -30.67
C TRP A 194 -17.43 10.00 -30.93
N GLU A 195 -16.86 9.26 -29.98
CA GLU A 195 -16.64 7.80 -30.09
C GLU A 195 -17.87 6.94 -29.72
N GLY A 196 -18.94 7.56 -29.21
CA GLY A 196 -20.16 6.87 -28.78
C GLY A 196 -21.29 6.87 -29.82
N LYS A 197 -21.00 7.24 -31.07
CA LYS A 197 -21.91 7.16 -32.23
C LYS A 197 -21.31 6.22 -33.26
#